data_AF-A0A1X1HMB8-F1
#
_entry.id   AF-A0A1X1HMB8-F1
#
_cell.length_a   1.000
_cell.length_b   1.000
_cell.length_c   1.000
_cell.angle_alpha   90.00
_cell.angle_beta   90.00
_cell.angle_gamma   90.00
#
_symmetry.space_group_name_H-M   'P 1'
#
loop_
_entity.id
_entity.type
_entity.pdbx_description
1 polymer ?
#
loop_
_entity_poly.entity_id
_entity_poly.type
_entity_poly.pdbx_seq_one_letter_code
_entity_poly.pdbx_strand_id
1 'polypeptide(L)'
;MLTSIILGILTIVLALAFSLLHLAAAFSAMKQKNYSLGNKCILVGSCLTSLALAIFYFVPLATILLWIVGSSIVCYGAYWNGQQKEKQHISHHIVRITSAIIITVLFILL
;
A
#
# COMPACT_ATOMS: atom_id res chain seq x y z
N MET A 1 0.13 23.39 15.47
CA MET A 1 1.33 23.39 14.61
C MET A 1 2.21 22.18 14.86
N LEU A 2 2.76 21.97 16.07
CA LEU A 2 3.58 20.78 16.40
C LEU A 2 2.84 19.45 16.16
N THR A 3 1.58 19.34 16.60
CA THR A 3 0.76 18.13 16.41
C THR A 3 0.57 17.78 14.93
N SER A 4 0.33 18.77 14.06
CA SER A 4 0.17 18.58 12.61
C SER A 4 1.47 18.14 11.94
N ILE A 5 2.61 18.66 12.38
CA ILE A 5 3.93 18.24 11.88
C ILE A 5 4.22 16.78 12.26
N ILE A 6 3.94 16.39 13.51
CA ILE A 6 4.11 15.00 13.97
C ILE A 6 3.20 14.07 13.17
N LEU A 7 1.94 14.46 12.96
CA LEU A 7 0.98 13.69 12.17
C LEU A 7 1.44 13.52 10.71
N GLY A 8 1.95 14.60 10.09
CA GLY A 8 2.55 14.58 8.76
C GLY A 8 3.69 13.58 8.64
N ILE A 9 4.67 13.66 9.54
CA ILE A 9 5.83 12.76 9.55
C ILE A 9 5.37 11.31 9.74
N LEU A 10 4.49 11.04 10.70
CA LEU A 10 3.96 9.70 10.96
C LEU A 10 3.29 9.11 9.72
N THR A 11 2.45 9.90 9.05
CA THR A 11 1.70 9.48 7.86
C THR A 11 2.64 9.13 6.72
N ILE A 12 3.63 9.98 6.43
CA ILE A 12 4.61 9.74 5.38
C ILE A 12 5.42 8.47 5.68
N VAL A 13 5.90 8.30 6.91
CA VAL A 13 6.70 7.12 7.30
C VAL A 13 5.89 5.83 7.14
N LEU A 14 4.65 5.79 7.63
CA LEU A 14 3.79 4.61 7.52
C LEU A 14 3.43 4.31 6.06
N ALA A 15 3.07 5.33 5.29
CA ALA A 15 2.74 5.20 3.88
C ALA A 15 3.93 4.72 3.04
N LEU A 16 5.12 5.24 3.33
CA LEU A 16 6.36 4.86 2.66
C LEU A 16 6.72 3.42 3.00
N ALA A 17 6.63 3.01 4.27
CA ALA A 17 6.86 1.63 4.69
C ALA A 17 5.89 0.67 3.97
N PHE A 18 4.59 0.99 3.92
CA PHE A 18 3.60 0.18 3.21
C PHE A 18 3.96 0.04 1.73
N SER A 19 4.29 1.14 1.05
CA SER A 19 4.59 1.14 -0.39
C SER A 19 5.86 0.33 -0.69
N LEU A 20 6.95 0.58 0.03
CA LEU A 20 8.24 -0.07 -0.20
C LEU A 20 8.22 -1.57 0.12
N LEU A 21 7.55 -1.99 1.21
CA LEU A 21 7.46 -3.41 1.56
C LEU A 21 6.71 -4.21 0.47
N HIS A 22 5.63 -3.66 -0.08
CA HIS A 22 4.87 -4.33 -1.14
C HIS A 22 5.59 -4.27 -2.49
N LEU A 23 6.29 -3.17 -2.79
CA LEU A 23 7.11 -3.08 -3.99
C LEU A 23 8.28 -4.07 -3.94
N ALA A 24 8.94 -4.22 -2.79
CA ALA A 24 9.98 -5.23 -2.58
C ALA A 24 9.43 -6.66 -2.73
N ALA A 25 8.23 -6.94 -2.20
CA ALA A 25 7.58 -8.22 -2.37
C ALA A 25 7.25 -8.51 -3.86
N ALA A 26 6.75 -7.51 -4.58
CA ALA A 26 6.51 -7.61 -6.01
C ALA A 26 7.80 -7.88 -6.78
N PHE A 27 8.86 -7.09 -6.57
CA PHE A 27 10.13 -7.28 -7.26
C PHE A 27 10.80 -8.62 -6.95
N SER A 28 10.70 -9.10 -5.71
CA SER A 28 11.15 -10.44 -5.35
C SER A 28 10.42 -11.52 -6.17
N ALA A 29 9.10 -11.38 -6.33
CA ALA A 29 8.31 -12.28 -7.16
C ALA A 29 8.68 -12.17 -8.66
N MET A 30 8.91 -10.96 -9.17
CA MET A 30 9.35 -10.73 -10.56
C MET A 30 10.71 -11.35 -10.82
N LYS A 31 11.65 -11.23 -9.88
CA LYS A 31 12.98 -11.88 -9.95
C LYS A 31 12.86 -13.40 -10.03
N GLN A 32 11.88 -13.98 -9.35
CA GLN A 32 11.55 -15.40 -9.40
C GLN A 32 10.70 -15.80 -10.62
N LYS A 33 10.46 -14.88 -11.57
CA LYS A 33 9.60 -15.06 -12.76
C LYS A 33 8.16 -15.49 -12.41
N ASN A 34 7.68 -15.14 -11.21
CA ASN A 34 6.33 -15.47 -10.76
C ASN A 34 5.36 -14.33 -11.09
N TYR A 35 4.78 -14.40 -12.28
CA TYR A 35 3.88 -13.38 -12.83
C TYR A 35 2.39 -13.66 -12.57
N SER A 36 2.06 -14.29 -11.44
CA SER A 36 0.67 -14.50 -11.03
C SER A 36 -0.12 -13.18 -11.03
N LEU A 37 -1.45 -13.28 -11.21
CA LEU A 37 -2.34 -12.11 -11.18
C LEU A 37 -2.16 -11.31 -9.89
N GLY A 38 -2.04 -11.99 -8.75
CA GLY A 38 -1.84 -11.33 -7.47
C GLY A 38 -0.51 -10.59 -7.37
N ASN A 39 0.60 -11.14 -7.88
CA ASN A 39 1.88 -10.44 -7.93
C ASN A 39 1.85 -9.22 -8.87
N LYS A 40 1.17 -9.32 -10.01
CA LYS A 40 0.94 -8.18 -10.91
C LYS A 40 0.13 -7.08 -10.22
N CYS A 41 -0.92 -7.45 -9.49
CA CYS A 41 -1.71 -6.51 -8.70
C CYS A 41 -0.85 -5.84 -7.62
N ILE A 42 -0.07 -6.60 -6.85
CA ILE A 42 0.83 -6.02 -5.82
C ILE A 42 1.81 -5.05 -6.46
N LEU A 43 2.39 -5.37 -7.62
CA LEU A 43 3.28 -4.46 -8.35
C LEU A 43 2.57 -3.17 -8.74
N VAL A 44 1.45 -3.25 -9.46
CA VAL A 44 0.69 -2.07 -9.92
C VAL A 44 0.21 -1.23 -8.74
N GLY A 45 -0.38 -1.86 -7.73
CA GLY A 45 -0.88 -1.19 -6.55
C GLY A 45 0.23 -0.48 -5.77
N SER A 46 1.39 -1.12 -5.59
CA SER A 46 2.53 -0.51 -4.89
C SER A 46 3.18 0.63 -5.68
N CYS A 47 3.18 0.57 -7.01
CA CYS A 47 3.56 1.71 -7.85
C CYS A 47 2.59 2.88 -7.67
N LEU A 48 1.28 2.62 -7.62
CA LEU A 48 0.27 3.66 -7.39
C LEU A 48 0.40 4.30 -6.01
N THR A 49 0.60 3.52 -4.95
CA THR A 49 0.81 4.09 -3.60
C THR A 49 2.13 4.86 -3.49
N SER A 50 3.17 4.42 -4.19
CA SER A 50 4.44 5.17 -4.29
C SER A 50 4.27 6.49 -5.05
N LEU A 51 3.50 6.49 -6.14
CA LEU A 51 3.17 7.69 -6.89
C LEU A 51 2.31 8.65 -6.05
N ALA A 52 1.34 8.13 -5.29
CA ALA A 52 0.51 8.91 -4.38
C ALA A 52 1.37 9.72 -3.40
N LEU A 53 2.41 9.09 -2.85
CA LEU A 53 3.39 9.74 -1.98
C LEU A 53 4.24 10.79 -2.70
N ALA A 54 4.71 10.48 -3.91
CA ALA A 54 5.54 11.39 -4.68
C ALA A 54 4.81 12.71 -5.01
N ILE A 55 3.48 12.67 -5.17
CA ILE A 55 2.67 13.85 -5.50
C ILE A 55 1.94 14.47 -4.29
N PHE A 56 2.12 13.92 -3.08
CA PHE A 56 1.36 14.30 -1.87
C PHE A 56 1.30 15.80 -1.62
N TYR A 57 2.43 16.49 -1.69
CA TYR A 57 2.50 17.93 -1.42
C TYR A 57 1.89 18.79 -2.54
N PHE A 58 1.80 18.27 -3.77
CA PHE A 58 1.36 19.04 -4.93
C PHE A 58 -0.15 18.91 -5.17
N VAL A 59 -0.72 17.72 -4.97
CA VAL A 59 -2.13 17.45 -5.30
C VAL A 59 -2.79 16.55 -4.24
N PRO A 60 -3.16 17.09 -3.06
CA PRO A 60 -3.62 16.30 -1.91
C PRO A 60 -4.82 15.38 -2.22
N LEU A 61 -5.82 15.90 -2.95
CA LEU A 61 -7.00 15.10 -3.33
C LEU A 61 -6.62 13.91 -4.23
N ALA A 62 -5.75 14.13 -5.21
CA ALA A 62 -5.30 13.06 -6.10
C ALA A 62 -4.48 12.00 -5.34
N THR A 63 -3.69 12.42 -4.34
CA THR A 63 -2.96 11.51 -3.46
C THR A 63 -3.90 10.60 -2.68
N ILE A 64 -4.96 11.11 -2.07
CA ILE A 64 -5.92 10.28 -1.33
C ILE A 64 -6.57 9.25 -2.27
N LEU A 65 -7.00 9.68 -3.46
CA LEU A 65 -7.62 8.77 -4.44
C LEU A 65 -6.64 7.69 -4.91
N LEU A 66 -5.42 8.07 -5.30
CA LEU A 66 -4.37 7.14 -5.71
C LEU A 66 -3.97 6.20 -4.58
N TRP A 67 -3.93 6.68 -3.34
CA TRP A 67 -3.65 5.87 -2.17
C TRP A 67 -4.70 4.80 -1.95
N ILE A 68 -5.99 5.17 -1.95
CA ILE A 68 -7.10 4.23 -1.77
C ILE A 68 -7.10 3.19 -2.88
N VAL A 69 -6.98 3.60 -4.14
CA VAL A 69 -6.96 2.69 -5.29
C VAL A 69 -5.74 1.77 -5.22
N GLY A 70 -4.54 2.33 -5.04
CA GLY A 70 -3.30 1.56 -4.99
C GLY A 70 -3.29 0.55 -3.84
N SER A 71 -3.63 0.98 -2.63
CA SER A 71 -3.64 0.12 -1.44
C SER A 71 -4.72 -0.98 -1.52
N SER A 72 -5.88 -0.69 -2.13
CA SER A 72 -6.92 -1.69 -2.41
C SER A 72 -6.42 -2.76 -3.39
N ILE A 73 -5.76 -2.35 -4.48
CA ILE A 73 -5.17 -3.29 -5.46
C ILE A 73 -4.08 -4.14 -4.80
N VAL A 74 -3.23 -3.57 -3.94
CA VAL A 74 -2.22 -4.32 -3.17
C VAL A 74 -2.89 -5.38 -2.28
N CYS A 75 -3.89 -4.98 -1.50
CA CYS A 75 -4.59 -5.89 -0.59
C CYS A 75 -5.30 -7.01 -1.35
N TYR A 76 -5.94 -6.68 -2.47
CA TYR A 76 -6.58 -7.65 -3.35
C TYR A 76 -5.55 -8.63 -3.95
N GLY A 77 -4.44 -8.14 -4.49
CA GLY A 77 -3.39 -9.00 -5.05
C GLY A 77 -2.78 -9.95 -4.01
N ALA A 78 -2.55 -9.43 -2.81
CA ALA A 78 -2.14 -10.22 -1.67
C ALA A 78 -3.15 -11.31 -1.30
N TYR A 79 -4.43 -10.96 -1.19
CA TYR A 79 -5.52 -11.89 -0.89
C TYR A 79 -5.62 -13.00 -1.94
N TRP A 80 -5.59 -12.63 -3.22
CA TRP A 80 -5.62 -13.57 -4.34
C TRP A 80 -4.45 -14.56 -4.29
N ASN A 81 -3.24 -14.07 -4.01
CA ASN A 81 -2.07 -14.93 -3.84
C ASN A 81 -2.20 -15.90 -2.65
N GLY A 82 -2.88 -15.49 -1.59
CA GLY A 82 -3.15 -16.34 -0.45
C GLY A 82 -4.13 -17.47 -0.80
N GLN A 83 -5.22 -17.14 -1.48
CA GLN A 83 -6.25 -18.10 -1.90
C GLN A 83 -5.65 -19.22 -2.77
N GLN A 84 -4.77 -18.87 -3.70
CA GLN A 84 -4.13 -19.83 -4.62
C GLN A 84 -3.09 -20.75 -3.95
N LYS A 85 -2.68 -20.49 -2.70
CA LYS A 85 -1.62 -21.25 -2.01
C LYS A 85 -2.14 -22.13 -0.86
N GLU A 86 -3.45 -22.18 -0.61
CA GLU A 86 -4.12 -22.91 0.49
C GLU A 86 -3.55 -22.68 1.91
N LYS A 87 -2.62 -21.72 2.08
CA LYS A 87 -1.94 -21.37 3.34
C LYS A 87 -2.18 -19.90 3.67
N GLN A 88 -3.44 -19.53 3.81
CA GLN A 88 -3.81 -18.17 4.16
C GLN A 88 -3.65 -17.93 5.66
N HIS A 89 -2.62 -17.16 6.03
CA HIS A 89 -2.56 -16.55 7.34
C HIS A 89 -3.46 -15.31 7.36
N ILE A 90 -4.72 -15.49 7.76
CA ILE A 90 -5.75 -14.44 7.83
C ILE A 90 -5.23 -13.19 8.56
N SER A 91 -4.45 -13.37 9.62
CA SER A 91 -3.84 -12.29 10.39
C SER A 91 -3.03 -11.32 9.53
N HIS A 92 -2.28 -11.81 8.52
CA HIS A 92 -1.47 -10.96 7.66
C HIS A 92 -2.34 -10.11 6.71
N HIS A 93 -3.51 -10.60 6.32
CA HIS A 93 -4.46 -9.83 5.52
C HIS A 93 -5.16 -8.76 6.35
N ILE A 94 -5.55 -9.10 7.59
CA ILE A 94 -6.13 -8.13 8.53
C ILE A 94 -5.15 -6.98 8.78
N VAL A 95 -3.89 -7.29 9.06
CA VAL A 95 -2.86 -6.26 9.28
C VAL A 95 -2.71 -5.35 8.06
N ARG A 96 -2.62 -5.93 6.84
CA ARG A 96 -2.51 -5.14 5.60
C ARG A 96 -3.69 -4.17 5.40
N ILE A 97 -4.91 -4.67 5.54
CA ILE A 97 -6.14 -3.87 5.36
C ILE A 97 -6.21 -2.79 6.44
N THR A 98 -5.93 -3.16 7.70
CA THR A 98 -5.93 -2.23 8.83
C THR A 98 -4.91 -1.11 8.62
N SER A 99 -3.68 -1.45 8.19
CA SER A 99 -2.67 -0.44 7.85
C SER A 99 -3.12 0.49 6.72
N ALA A 100 -3.72 -0.05 5.66
CA ALA A 100 -4.23 0.75 4.54
C ALA A 100 -5.33 1.75 5.00
N ILE A 101 -6.26 1.29 5.84
CA ILE A 101 -7.33 2.14 6.41
C ILE A 101 -6.74 3.22 7.33
N ILE A 102 -5.86 2.85 8.26
CA ILE A 102 -5.23 3.81 9.17
C ILE A 102 -4.50 4.90 8.38
N ILE A 103 -3.68 4.53 7.39
CA ILE A 103 -2.94 5.50 6.58
C ILE A 103 -3.89 6.38 5.77
N THR A 104 -5.00 5.83 5.26
CA THR A 104 -6.03 6.63 4.55
C THR A 104 -6.66 7.66 5.48
N VAL A 105 -7.04 7.28 6.69
CA VAL A 105 -7.60 8.19 7.69
C VAL A 105 -6.57 9.28 8.04
N LEU A 106 -5.31 8.89 8.22
CA LEU A 106 -4.23 9.84 8.48
C LEU A 106 -4.05 10.85 7.35
N PHE A 107 -4.11 10.43 6.08
CA PHE A 107 -4.08 11.34 4.93
C PHE A 107 -5.28 12.31 4.89
N ILE A 108 -6.47 11.88 5.33
CA ILE A 108 -7.66 12.73 5.37
C ILE A 108 -7.57 13.76 6.52
N LEU A 109 -6.87 13.43 7.60
CA LEU A 109 -6.69 14.31 8.76
C LEU A 109 -5.57 15.35 8.58
N LEU A 110 -4.78 15.24 7.51
CA LEU A 110 -3.65 16.11 7.16
C LEU A 110 -4.08 17.21 6.19
#